data_AF-R9MTG1-F1
#
_entry.id   AF-R9MTG1-F1
#
_cell.length_a   1.000
_cell.length_b   1.000
_cell.length_c   1.000
_cell.angle_alpha   90.00
_cell.angle_beta   90.00
_cell.angle_gamma   90.00
#
_symmetry.space_group_name_H-M   'P 1'
#
loop_
_entity.id
_entity.type
_entity.pdbx_description
1 polymer ?
#
loop_
_entity_poly.entity_id
_entity_poly.type
_entity_poly.pdbx_seq_one_letter_code
_entity_poly.pdbx_strand_id
1 'polypeptide(L)'
;MFSLDVVDTDAFLELPISSQALYFHLGMRAADDGFVSSPKKIMTIINVNIDDLKVLIAKGFVIAQENGIVIIRHWKQNNYIQRDRYKGTIYQDQLKALTVNNGIYESGYAMYTDCAFLIYTSIVIS
;
A
#
# COMPACT_ATOMS: atom_id res chain seq x y z
N MET A 1 14.29 4.16 0.03
CA MET A 1 14.51 4.86 -1.26
C MET A 1 13.81 4.03 -2.32
N PHE A 2 12.77 4.52 -2.98
CA PHE A 2 11.96 3.71 -3.90
C PHE A 2 12.82 2.99 -4.94
N SER A 3 12.52 1.70 -5.17
CA SER A 3 13.25 0.87 -6.13
C SER A 3 12.84 1.24 -7.55
N LEU A 4 13.84 1.41 -8.43
CA LEU A 4 13.59 1.62 -9.85
C LEU A 4 12.95 0.39 -10.51
N ASP A 5 13.19 -0.81 -9.98
CA ASP A 5 12.51 -2.05 -10.41
C ASP A 5 10.99 -2.03 -10.16
N VAL A 6 10.50 -1.02 -9.42
CA VAL A 6 9.08 -0.78 -9.18
C VAL A 6 8.63 0.48 -9.91
N VAL A 7 9.29 1.61 -9.65
CA VAL A 7 8.79 2.94 -10.06
C VAL A 7 9.21 3.37 -11.45
N ASP A 8 10.16 2.67 -12.08
CA ASP A 8 10.61 2.91 -13.47
C ASP A 8 10.05 1.85 -14.44
N THR A 9 9.02 1.11 -14.00
CA THR A 9 8.34 0.11 -14.84
C THR A 9 7.19 0.75 -15.61
N ASP A 10 6.89 0.24 -16.81
CA ASP A 10 5.73 0.67 -17.59
C ASP A 10 4.44 0.59 -16.76
N ALA A 11 4.27 -0.49 -15.98
CA ALA A 11 3.10 -0.68 -15.12
C ALA A 11 2.90 0.45 -14.09
N PHE A 12 3.98 1.07 -13.61
CA PHE A 12 3.92 2.23 -12.72
C PHE A 12 3.79 3.55 -13.48
N LEU A 13 4.56 3.71 -14.55
CA LEU A 13 4.58 4.94 -15.35
C LEU A 13 3.26 5.18 -16.11
N GLU A 14 2.50 4.12 -16.41
CA GLU A 14 1.15 4.18 -16.98
C GLU A 14 0.07 4.61 -15.97
N LEU A 15 0.37 4.65 -14.67
CA LEU A 15 -0.58 5.13 -13.66
C LEU A 15 -0.84 6.64 -13.85
N PRO A 16 -2.03 7.14 -13.49
CA PRO A 16 -2.26 8.58 -13.39
C PRO A 16 -1.21 9.24 -12.48
N ILE A 17 -0.75 10.43 -12.85
CA ILE A 17 0.28 11.16 -12.09
C ILE A 17 -0.12 11.36 -10.61
N SER A 18 -1.41 11.60 -10.35
CA SER A 18 -1.97 11.72 -9.00
C SER A 18 -1.87 10.41 -8.21
N SER A 19 -2.03 9.26 -8.87
CA SER A 19 -1.84 7.94 -8.26
C SER A 19 -0.36 7.65 -7.98
N GLN A 20 0.54 8.01 -8.90
CA GLN A 20 1.99 7.92 -8.67
C GLN A 20 2.41 8.79 -7.48
N ALA A 21 1.94 10.05 -7.44
CA ALA A 21 2.19 10.95 -6.32
C ALA A 21 1.68 10.37 -5.00
N LEU A 22 0.45 9.84 -4.98
CA LEU A 22 -0.11 9.18 -3.80
C LEU A 22 0.77 8.02 -3.32
N TYR A 23 1.26 7.17 -4.23
CA TYR A 23 2.16 6.06 -3.88
C TYR A 23 3.42 6.54 -3.16
N PHE A 24 4.07 7.59 -3.68
CA PHE A 24 5.24 8.18 -3.04
C PHE A 24 4.91 8.78 -1.67
N HIS A 25 3.79 9.50 -1.56
CA HIS A 25 3.36 10.11 -0.31
C HIS A 25 2.97 9.11 0.77
N LEU A 26 2.40 7.96 0.39
CA LEU A 26 2.18 6.82 1.26
C LEU A 26 3.52 6.27 1.77
N GLY A 27 4.50 6.06 0.89
CA GLY A 27 5.80 5.52 1.28
C GLY A 27 6.62 6.44 2.19
N MET A 28 6.45 7.75 2.10
CA MET A 28 7.06 8.70 3.05
C MET A 28 6.48 8.61 4.47
N ARG A 29 5.28 8.06 4.63
CA ARG A 29 4.49 8.06 5.88
C ARG A 29 4.18 6.66 6.40
N ALA A 30 4.72 5.64 5.75
CA ALA A 30 4.56 4.26 6.17
C ALA A 30 5.46 3.95 7.38
N ALA A 31 5.01 3.03 8.22
CA ALA A 31 5.84 2.40 9.25
C ALA A 31 6.92 1.51 8.63
N ASP A 32 7.85 0.99 9.44
CA ASP A 32 8.99 0.20 8.96
C ASP A 32 8.61 -1.10 8.25
N ASP A 33 7.37 -1.58 8.43
CA ASP A 33 6.80 -2.72 7.71
C ASP A 33 6.00 -2.36 6.45
N GLY A 34 5.88 -1.08 6.11
CA GLY A 34 5.15 -0.61 4.93
C GLY A 34 3.67 -0.34 5.16
N PHE A 35 3.24 -0.33 6.42
CA PHE A 35 1.85 -0.08 6.83
C PHE A 35 1.57 1.42 6.95
N VAL A 36 0.43 1.86 6.44
CA VAL A 36 -0.05 3.23 6.52
C VAL A 36 -1.43 3.23 7.19
N SER A 37 -1.50 3.79 8.40
CA SER A 37 -2.71 3.78 9.23
C SER A 37 -3.77 4.83 8.84
N SER A 38 -3.40 5.83 8.03
CA SER A 38 -4.30 6.94 7.69
C SER A 38 -4.14 7.40 6.23
N PRO A 39 -4.37 6.53 5.23
CA PRO A 39 -4.22 6.87 3.82
C PRO A 39 -5.13 8.03 3.38
N LYS A 40 -6.38 8.09 3.88
CA LYS A 40 -7.31 9.19 3.59
C LYS A 40 -6.77 10.55 4.03
N LYS A 41 -6.17 10.62 5.22
CA LYS A 41 -5.52 11.86 5.71
C LYS A 41 -4.41 12.30 4.77
N ILE A 42 -3.61 11.36 4.26
CA ILE A 42 -2.55 11.65 3.29
C ILE A 42 -3.14 12.19 2.00
N MET A 43 -4.19 11.54 1.48
CA MET A 43 -4.90 12.01 0.29
C MET A 43 -5.44 13.43 0.45
N THR A 44 -6.01 13.76 1.61
CA THR A 44 -6.46 15.13 1.93
C THR A 44 -5.29 16.12 1.93
N ILE A 45 -4.15 15.76 2.51
CA ILE A 45 -2.95 16.63 2.56
C ILE A 45 -2.45 16.97 1.15
N ILE A 46 -2.49 16.01 0.24
CA ILE A 46 -1.96 16.18 -1.12
C ILE A 46 -3.03 16.49 -2.17
N ASN A 47 -4.29 16.66 -1.72
CA ASN A 47 -5.45 16.97 -2.55
C ASN A 47 -5.67 16.00 -3.73
N VAL A 48 -5.65 14.68 -3.46
CA VAL A 48 -5.95 13.62 -4.46
C VAL A 48 -7.27 12.90 -4.16
N ASN A 49 -7.84 12.27 -5.18
CA ASN A 49 -9.15 11.61 -5.09
C ASN A 49 -9.00 10.18 -4.55
N ILE A 50 -10.06 9.63 -3.95
CA ILE A 50 -10.14 8.21 -3.61
C ILE A 50 -9.95 7.30 -4.82
N ASP A 51 -10.29 7.76 -6.02
CA ASP A 51 -10.07 7.01 -7.25
C ASP A 51 -8.58 6.72 -7.52
N ASP A 52 -7.66 7.60 -7.08
CA ASP A 52 -6.22 7.34 -7.15
C ASP A 52 -5.82 6.15 -6.26
N LEU A 53 -6.39 6.07 -5.06
CA LEU A 53 -6.14 4.94 -4.17
C LEU A 53 -6.73 3.64 -4.74
N LYS A 54 -7.91 3.71 -5.35
CA LYS A 54 -8.54 2.56 -6.01
C LYS A 54 -7.68 2.06 -7.17
N VAL A 55 -7.11 2.96 -7.96
CA VAL A 55 -6.17 2.60 -9.04
C VAL A 55 -4.95 1.87 -8.47
N LEU A 56 -4.34 2.37 -7.39
CA LEU A 56 -3.20 1.70 -6.74
C LEU A 56 -3.55 0.30 -6.21
N ILE A 57 -4.76 0.12 -5.67
CA ILE A 57 -5.24 -1.18 -5.19
C ILE A 57 -5.50 -2.12 -6.38
N ALA A 58 -6.24 -1.67 -7.39
CA ALA A 58 -6.61 -2.46 -8.56
C ALA A 58 -5.38 -2.90 -9.37
N LYS A 59 -4.36 -2.04 -9.47
CA LYS A 59 -3.08 -2.34 -10.13
C LYS A 59 -2.10 -3.09 -9.22
N GLY A 60 -2.47 -3.36 -7.97
CA GLY A 60 -1.69 -4.19 -7.05
C GLY A 60 -0.42 -3.51 -6.51
N PHE A 61 -0.36 -2.18 -6.47
CA PHE A 61 0.74 -1.44 -5.82
C PHE A 61 0.55 -1.33 -4.30
N VAL A 62 -0.71 -1.42 -3.85
CA VAL A 62 -1.11 -1.27 -2.46
C VAL A 62 -2.15 -2.32 -2.10
N ILE A 63 -2.06 -2.90 -0.91
CA ILE A 63 -3.05 -3.83 -0.35
C ILE A 63 -3.91 -3.06 0.65
N ALA A 64 -5.22 -3.05 0.46
CA ALA A 64 -6.18 -2.49 1.42
C ALA A 64 -6.57 -3.51 2.49
N GLN A 65 -6.80 -3.05 3.71
CA GLN A 65 -7.26 -3.84 4.85
C GLN A 65 -8.55 -3.26 5.43
N GLU A 66 -9.35 -4.09 6.11
CA GLU A 66 -10.69 -3.72 6.60
C GLU A 66 -10.70 -2.53 7.57
N ASN A 67 -9.61 -2.30 8.32
CA ASN A 67 -9.51 -1.25 9.33
C ASN A 67 -9.05 0.12 8.77
N GLY A 68 -9.24 0.37 7.47
CA GLY A 68 -8.83 1.63 6.83
C GLY A 68 -7.31 1.81 6.72
N ILE A 69 -6.56 0.72 6.87
CA ILE A 69 -5.11 0.67 6.73
C ILE A 69 -4.78 0.22 5.31
N VAL A 70 -3.66 0.70 4.79
CA VAL A 70 -3.10 0.18 3.55
C VAL A 70 -1.66 -0.26 3.74
N ILE A 71 -1.22 -1.24 2.96
CA ILE A 71 0.13 -1.79 2.98
C ILE A 71 0.74 -1.57 1.60
N ILE A 72 1.93 -0.99 1.56
CA ILE A 72 2.68 -0.81 0.32
C ILE A 72 3.24 -2.18 -0.10
N ARG A 73 2.76 -2.72 -1.21
CA ARG A 73 3.05 -4.10 -1.61
C ARG A 73 4.55 -4.35 -1.83
N HIS A 74 5.23 -3.38 -2.45
CA HIS A 74 6.66 -3.44 -2.77
C HIS A 74 7.56 -2.84 -1.68
N TRP A 75 7.07 -2.72 -0.44
CA TRP A 75 7.81 -2.00 0.61
C TRP A 75 9.21 -2.55 0.85
N LYS A 76 9.38 -3.87 0.90
CA LYS A 76 10.69 -4.49 1.16
C LYS A 76 11.66 -4.35 -0.01
N GLN A 77 11.17 -4.09 -1.22
CA GLN A 77 12.01 -3.69 -2.36
C GLN A 77 12.39 -2.20 -2.26
N ASN A 78 11.44 -1.35 -1.86
CA ASN A 78 11.65 0.10 -1.75
C ASN A 78 12.49 0.51 -0.53
N ASN A 79 12.48 -0.26 0.54
CA ASN A 79 13.09 0.16 1.80
C ASN A 79 13.77 -1.01 2.48
N TYR A 80 15.10 -0.91 2.54
CA TYR A 80 15.92 -1.69 3.43
C TYR A 80 16.12 -0.93 4.75
N ILE A 81 15.77 -1.56 5.86
CA ILE A 81 15.92 -1.01 7.22
C ILE A 81 16.87 -1.92 7.99
N GLN A 82 17.91 -1.31 8.58
CA GLN A 82 18.86 -2.03 9.43
C GLN A 82 18.16 -2.49 10.72
N ARG A 83 18.50 -3.70 11.19
CA ARG A 83 17.79 -4.40 12.28
C ARG A 83 17.75 -3.62 13.60
N ASP A 84 18.82 -2.89 13.91
CA ASP A 84 18.96 -2.10 15.13
C ASP A 84 18.04 -0.88 15.18
N ARG A 85 17.55 -0.41 14.03
CA ARG A 85 16.64 0.75 13.92
C ARG A 85 15.18 0.36 13.67
N TYR A 86 14.93 -0.90 13.38
CA TYR A 86 13.62 -1.41 13.01
C TYR A 86 12.60 -1.30 14.16
N LYS A 87 11.44 -0.74 13.84
CA LYS A 87 10.27 -0.62 14.70
C LYS A 87 9.07 -1.24 14.00
N GLY A 88 8.71 -2.45 14.43
CA GLY A 88 7.58 -3.17 13.85
C GLY A 88 6.26 -2.40 13.93
N THR A 89 5.40 -2.66 12.96
CA THR A 89 4.03 -2.16 12.91
C THR A 89 3.25 -2.57 14.14
N ILE A 90 2.27 -1.76 14.54
CA ILE A 90 1.31 -2.15 15.58
C ILE A 90 0.32 -3.22 15.07
N TYR A 91 0.21 -3.39 13.75
CA TYR A 91 -0.71 -4.30 13.06
C TYR A 91 -0.11 -5.69 12.87
N GLN A 92 0.27 -6.33 13.98
CA GLN A 92 1.01 -7.60 13.97
C GLN A 92 0.21 -8.76 13.36
N ASP A 93 -1.11 -8.79 13.55
CA ASP A 93 -1.94 -9.87 13.02
C ASP A 93 -2.11 -9.76 11.50
N GLN A 94 -2.27 -8.54 10.98
CA GLN A 94 -2.27 -8.27 9.55
C GLN A 94 -0.92 -8.62 8.94
N LEU A 95 0.20 -8.29 9.61
CA LEU A 95 1.52 -8.64 9.14
C LEU A 95 1.73 -10.17 9.07
N LYS A 96 1.26 -10.93 10.07
CA LYS A 96 1.33 -12.41 10.07
C LYS A 96 0.51 -13.05 8.95
N ALA A 97 -0.55 -12.38 8.48
CA ALA A 97 -1.38 -12.86 7.38
C ALA A 97 -0.75 -12.60 5.99
N LEU A 98 0.37 -11.88 5.92
CA LEU A 98 1.10 -11.63 4.67
C LEU A 98 2.20 -12.66 4.48
N THR A 99 2.35 -13.10 3.23
CA THR A 99 3.56 -13.77 2.76
C THR A 99 4.46 -12.77 2.04
N VAL A 100 5.76 -13.09 1.95
CA VAL A 100 6.72 -12.27 1.21
C VAL A 100 7.37 -13.12 0.14
N ASN A 101 7.23 -12.72 -1.11
CA ASN A 101 7.88 -13.33 -2.26
C ASN A 101 8.72 -12.27 -2.99
N ASN A 102 10.05 -12.46 -3.07
CA ASN A 102 10.97 -11.51 -3.70
C ASN A 102 10.81 -10.05 -3.24
N GLY A 103 10.53 -9.85 -1.95
CA GLY A 103 10.33 -8.51 -1.38
C GLY A 103 8.96 -7.88 -1.64
N ILE A 104 8.05 -8.63 -2.26
CA ILE A 104 6.66 -8.27 -2.53
C ILE A 104 5.77 -8.92 -1.47
N TYR A 105 4.95 -8.12 -0.80
CA TYR A 105 3.90 -8.64 0.06
C TYR A 105 2.78 -9.27 -0.77
N GLU A 106 2.32 -10.42 -0.32
CA GLU A 106 1.17 -11.12 -0.88
C GLU A 106 0.17 -11.40 0.23
N SER A 107 -1.11 -11.19 -0.06
CA SER A 107 -2.21 -11.54 0.84
C SER A 107 -2.46 -13.05 0.75
N GLY A 108 -2.48 -13.74 1.88
CA GLY A 108 -2.86 -15.17 1.94
C GLY A 108 -4.31 -15.46 1.54
N TYR A 109 -5.16 -14.43 1.50
CA TYR A 109 -6.45 -14.51 0.82
C TYR A 109 -6.20 -14.31 -0.67
N ALA A 110 -6.36 -15.40 -1.45
CA ALA A 110 -6.60 -15.28 -2.88
C ALA A 110 -7.60 -14.14 -3.07
N MET A 111 -7.28 -13.18 -3.93
CA MET A 111 -8.22 -12.14 -4.33
C MET A 111 -9.42 -12.83 -4.98
N TYR A 112 -10.38 -13.25 -4.16
CA TYR A 112 -11.73 -13.51 -4.63
C TYR A 112 -12.22 -12.16 -5.10
N THR A 113 -12.36 -12.07 -6.42
CA THR A 113 -12.83 -10.93 -7.19
C THR A 113 -14.19 -10.38 -6.73
N ASP A 114 -14.85 -10.99 -5.74
CA ASP A 114 -16.08 -10.52 -5.10
C ASP A 114 -15.87 -9.78 -3.76
N CYS A 115 -14.80 -10.04 -2.99
CA CYS A 115 -14.60 -9.40 -1.67
C CYS A 115 -14.01 -7.99 -1.75
N ALA A 116 -13.42 -7.62 -2.89
CA ALA A 116 -13.04 -6.24 -3.16
C ALA A 116 -14.24 -5.30 -2.96
N PHE A 117 -15.47 -5.74 -3.29
CA PHE A 117 -16.70 -4.95 -3.16
C PHE A 117 -17.12 -4.70 -1.70
N LEU A 118 -16.87 -5.64 -0.78
CA LEU A 118 -17.25 -5.50 0.64
C LEU A 118 -16.24 -4.67 1.44
N ILE A 119 -14.94 -4.80 1.14
CA ILE A 119 -13.91 -3.93 1.73
C ILE A 119 -14.04 -2.50 1.17
N TYR A 120 -14.47 -2.37 -0.09
CA TYR A 120 -14.76 -1.09 -0.75
C TYR A 120 -15.89 -0.31 -0.05
N THR A 121 -16.95 -0.99 0.42
CA THR A 121 -18.03 -0.32 1.17
C THR A 121 -17.57 0.25 2.52
N SER A 122 -16.68 -0.41 3.24
CA SER A 122 -16.20 0.07 4.55
C SER A 122 -15.24 1.26 4.43
N ILE A 123 -14.45 1.33 3.34
CA ILE A 123 -13.49 2.41 3.12
C ILE A 123 -14.13 3.62 2.45
N VAL A 124 -15.16 3.47 1.61
CA VAL A 124 -15.77 4.61 0.89
C VAL A 124 -16.88 5.31 1.70
N ILE A 125 -17.51 4.64 2.67
CA ILE A 125 -18.71 5.14 3.37
C ILE A 125 -18.41 5.75 4.76
N SER A 126 -17.16 5.69 5.25
CA SER A 126 -16.73 6.33 6.52
C SER A 126 -15.81 7.53 6.34
#